data_AF-A0A1J5PW01-F1
#
_entry.id   AF-A0A1J5PW01-F1
#
_cell.length_a   1.000
_cell.length_b   1.000
_cell.length_c   1.000
_cell.angle_alpha   90.00
_cell.angle_beta   90.00
_cell.angle_gamma   90.00
#
_symmetry.space_group_name_H-M   'P 1'
#
loop_
_entity.id
_entity.type
_entity.pdbx_description
1 polymer ?
#
loop_
_entity_poly.entity_id
_entity_poly.type
_entity_poly.pdbx_seq_one_letter_code
_entity_poly.pdbx_strand_id
1 'polypeptide(L)'
;MIGLVIMAFAHVTHLYPAIALLVLVGACGGFYVVPLNALLQERGHETVGAGHAVAVQNFMENLAMLALLGMYGAMNKSALTVVQSATIFGGVVLAAIMLLAIFRLRNKPFGQDLVT
;
A
#
# COMPACT_ATOMS: atom_id res chain seq x y z
N MET A 1 9.61 -5.73 -5.54
CA MET A 1 9.54 -7.17 -5.16
C MET A 1 8.09 -7.67 -5.08
N ILE A 2 7.16 -6.98 -4.42
CA ILE A 2 5.75 -7.40 -4.30
C ILE A 2 5.01 -7.46 -5.66
N GLY A 3 5.25 -6.52 -6.59
CA GLY A 3 4.54 -6.51 -7.88
C GLY A 3 4.89 -7.66 -8.84
N LEU A 4 6.06 -8.27 -8.69
CA LEU A 4 6.46 -9.45 -9.49
C LEU A 4 5.70 -10.69 -9.00
N VAL A 5 5.45 -10.78 -7.68
CA VAL A 5 4.63 -11.83 -7.06
C VAL A 5 3.16 -11.68 -7.48
N ILE A 6 2.62 -10.46 -7.57
CA ILE A 6 1.25 -10.19 -8.05
C ILE A 6 1.06 -10.60 -9.52
N MET A 7 2.05 -10.35 -10.40
CA MET A 7 1.99 -10.79 -11.79
C MET A 7 2.06 -12.32 -11.95
N ALA A 8 2.89 -13.00 -11.16
CA ALA A 8 2.94 -14.47 -11.15
C ALA A 8 1.65 -15.09 -10.63
N PHE A 9 1.01 -14.46 -9.65
CA PHE A 9 -0.27 -14.87 -9.09
C PHE A 9 -1.43 -14.80 -10.11
N ALA A 10 -1.40 -13.81 -10.99
CA ALA A 10 -2.44 -13.61 -12.00
C ALA A 10 -2.57 -14.76 -13.00
N HIS A 11 -1.58 -15.68 -13.04
CA HIS A 11 -1.63 -16.93 -13.82
C HIS A 11 -2.11 -18.15 -13.03
N VAL A 12 -2.47 -18.01 -11.75
CA VAL A 12 -3.09 -19.06 -10.97
C VAL A 12 -4.58 -19.12 -11.31
N THR A 13 -4.97 -20.11 -12.12
CA THR A 13 -6.34 -20.31 -12.59
C THR A 13 -7.20 -21.17 -11.66
N HIS A 14 -6.60 -21.78 -10.63
CA HIS A 14 -7.30 -22.66 -9.67
C HIS A 14 -7.79 -21.92 -8.43
N LEU A 15 -9.04 -22.18 -8.05
CA LEU A 15 -9.73 -21.53 -6.93
C LEU A 15 -9.05 -21.73 -5.58
N TYR A 16 -8.61 -22.95 -5.25
CA TYR A 16 -8.02 -23.28 -3.96
C TYR A 16 -6.72 -22.53 -3.64
N PRO A 17 -5.70 -22.46 -4.53
CA PRO A 17 -4.51 -21.66 -4.28
C PRO A 17 -4.82 -20.15 -4.22
N ALA A 18 -5.77 -19.65 -5.01
CA ALA A 18 -6.19 -18.25 -4.93
C ALA A 18 -6.79 -17.92 -3.55
N ILE A 19 -7.63 -18.79 -2.99
CA ILE A 19 -8.19 -18.64 -1.64
C ILE A 19 -7.08 -18.65 -0.58
N ALA A 20 -6.19 -19.66 -0.62
CA ALA A 20 -5.11 -19.79 0.36
C ALA A 20 -4.21 -18.55 0.38
N LEU A 21 -3.90 -18.03 -0.80
CA LEU A 21 -3.09 -16.84 -0.93
C LEU A 21 -3.83 -15.55 -0.53
N LEU A 22 -5.13 -15.41 -0.83
CA LEU A 22 -5.95 -14.30 -0.34
C LEU A 22 -5.99 -14.24 1.19
N VAL A 23 -6.11 -15.41 1.83
CA VAL A 23 -6.06 -15.53 3.29
C VAL A 23 -4.70 -15.09 3.84
N LEU A 24 -3.59 -15.55 3.24
CA LEU A 24 -2.24 -15.15 3.66
C LEU A 24 -2.00 -13.65 3.50
N VAL A 25 -2.38 -13.08 2.35
CA VAL A 25 -2.24 -11.64 2.09
C VAL A 25 -3.11 -10.83 3.05
N GLY A 26 -4.35 -11.28 3.31
CA GLY A 26 -5.24 -10.65 4.28
C GLY A 26 -4.68 -10.68 5.70
N ALA A 27 -4.11 -11.82 6.13
CA ALA A 27 -3.48 -11.95 7.44
C ALA A 27 -2.26 -11.02 7.57
N CYS A 28 -1.35 -11.03 6.59
CA CYS A 28 -0.20 -10.13 6.57
C CYS A 28 -0.61 -8.65 6.54
N GLY A 29 -1.64 -8.30 5.76
CA GLY A 29 -2.18 -6.95 5.70
C GLY A 29 -2.74 -6.50 7.05
N GLY A 30 -3.53 -7.34 7.71
CA GLY A 30 -4.07 -7.06 9.05
C GLY A 30 -2.97 -6.86 10.09
N PHE A 31 -1.95 -7.72 10.09
CA PHE A 31 -0.80 -7.59 10.98
C PHE A 31 0.03 -6.32 10.76
N TYR A 32 -0.03 -5.72 9.57
CA TYR A 32 0.73 -4.51 9.26
C TYR A 32 -0.07 -3.22 9.47
N VAL A 33 -1.34 -3.21 9.06
CA VAL A 33 -2.20 -2.01 9.10
C VAL A 33 -2.48 -1.60 10.55
N VAL A 34 -2.80 -2.54 11.44
CA VAL A 34 -3.16 -2.22 12.83
C VAL A 34 -1.99 -1.60 13.61
N PRO A 35 -0.77 -2.19 13.62
CA PRO A 35 0.37 -1.58 14.31
C PRO A 35 0.86 -0.30 13.63
N LEU A 36 0.85 -0.23 12.30
CA LEU A 36 1.23 1.00 11.59
C LEU A 36 0.33 2.16 11.99
N ASN A 37 -0.97 1.89 12.13
CA ASN A 37 -1.90 2.92 12.53
C ASN A 37 -1.66 3.41 13.95
N ALA A 38 -1.39 2.49 14.88
CA ALA A 38 -1.00 2.83 16.25
C ALA A 38 0.33 3.62 16.31
N LEU A 39 1.34 3.21 15.53
CA LEU A 39 2.63 3.91 15.47
C LEU A 39 2.51 5.34 14.93
N LEU A 40 1.69 5.56 13.89
CA LEU A 40 1.43 6.90 13.37
C LEU A 40 0.63 7.76 14.35
N GLN A 41 -0.24 7.14 15.16
CA GLN A 41 -0.95 7.83 16.24
C GLN A 41 0.00 8.25 17.35
N GLU A 42 0.96 7.40 17.73
CA GLU A 42 1.98 7.72 18.73
C GLU A 42 2.89 8.86 18.24
N ARG A 43 3.42 8.77 17.02
CA ARG A 43 4.23 9.84 16.40
C ARG A 43 3.43 11.13 16.17
N GLY A 44 2.16 11.01 15.82
CA GLY A 44 1.25 12.13 15.66
C GLY A 44 0.89 12.79 17.00
N HIS A 45 0.81 12.01 18.09
CA HIS A 45 0.62 12.52 19.44
C HIS A 45 1.78 13.43 19.84
N GLU A 46 3.01 12.97 19.63
CA GLU A 46 4.23 13.74 19.95
C GLU A 46 4.36 15.03 19.14
N THR A 47 3.78 15.10 17.93
CA THR A 47 3.98 16.22 17.00
C THR A 47 2.80 17.18 16.88
N VAL A 48 1.56 16.68 16.89
CA VAL A 48 0.33 17.46 16.59
C VAL A 48 -0.79 17.25 17.64
N GLY A 49 -0.59 16.33 18.59
CA GLY A 49 -1.57 15.94 19.60
C GLY A 49 -2.49 14.79 19.15
N ALA A 50 -2.89 13.94 20.09
CA ALA A 50 -3.59 12.67 19.83
C ALA A 50 -4.85 12.81 18.96
N GLY A 51 -5.68 13.83 19.22
CA GLY A 51 -6.92 14.06 18.47
C GLY A 51 -6.70 14.47 17.01
N HIS A 52 -5.67 15.30 16.76
CA HIS A 52 -5.32 15.72 15.40
C HIS A 52 -4.68 14.57 14.61
N ALA A 53 -3.85 13.75 15.25
CA ALA A 53 -3.24 12.58 14.63
C ALA A 53 -4.29 11.57 14.12
N VAL A 54 -5.28 11.26 14.96
CA VAL A 54 -6.40 10.35 14.61
C VAL A 54 -7.25 10.96 13.48
N ALA A 55 -7.53 12.27 13.52
CA ALA A 55 -8.31 12.93 12.48
C ALA A 55 -7.62 12.90 11.11
N VAL A 56 -6.31 13.19 11.07
CA VAL A 56 -5.52 13.15 9.83
C VAL A 56 -5.43 11.73 9.29
N GLN A 57 -5.25 10.73 10.16
CA GLN A 57 -5.20 9.34 9.73
C GLN A 57 -6.52 8.88 9.12
N ASN A 58 -7.64 9.14 9.80
CA ASN A 58 -8.96 8.78 9.30
C ASN A 58 -9.27 9.50 7.96
N PHE A 59 -8.86 10.75 7.80
CA PHE A 59 -8.99 11.46 6.53
C PHE A 59 -8.14 10.82 5.42
N MET A 60 -6.87 10.52 5.70
CA MET A 60 -5.95 9.95 4.70
C MET A 60 -6.35 8.53 4.30
N GLU A 61 -6.82 7.69 5.24
CA GLU A 61 -7.32 6.35 4.93
C GLU A 61 -8.58 6.39 4.06
N ASN A 62 -9.55 7.25 4.41
CA ASN A 62 -10.75 7.40 3.59
C ASN A 62 -10.44 7.98 2.21
N LEU A 63 -9.53 8.95 2.12
CA LEU A 63 -9.08 9.50 0.84
C LEU A 63 -8.39 8.44 -0.02
N ALA A 64 -7.53 7.61 0.58
CA ALA A 64 -6.87 6.51 -0.12
C ALA A 64 -7.87 5.48 -0.62
N MET A 65 -8.84 5.06 0.21
CA MET A 65 -9.92 4.16 -0.22
C MET A 65 -10.74 4.74 -1.36
N LEU A 66 -11.12 6.03 -1.29
CA LEU A 66 -11.85 6.70 -2.37
C LEU A 66 -11.03 6.77 -3.67
N ALA A 67 -9.73 7.07 -3.59
CA ALA A 67 -8.87 7.11 -4.75
C ALA A 67 -8.72 5.74 -5.42
N LEU A 68 -8.50 4.69 -4.62
CA LEU A 68 -8.40 3.32 -5.12
C LEU A 68 -9.72 2.82 -5.71
N LEU A 69 -10.85 3.09 -5.03
CA LEU A 69 -12.18 2.71 -5.51
C LEU A 69 -12.56 3.49 -6.78
N GLY A 70 -12.21 4.78 -6.86
CA GLY A 70 -12.42 5.60 -8.05
C GLY A 70 -11.62 5.10 -9.24
N MET A 71 -10.36 4.71 -9.03
CA MET A 71 -9.52 4.08 -10.04
C MET A 71 -10.12 2.74 -10.51
N TYR A 72 -10.54 1.87 -9.58
CA TYR A 72 -11.21 0.62 -9.91
C TYR A 72 -12.51 0.85 -10.70
N GLY A 73 -13.33 1.82 -10.29
CA GLY A 73 -14.56 2.19 -10.99
C GLY A 73 -14.32 2.67 -12.43
N ALA A 74 -13.26 3.47 -12.65
CA ALA A 74 -12.86 3.89 -13.98
C ALA A 74 -12.43 2.71 -14.85
N MET A 75 -11.68 1.76 -14.28
CA MET A 75 -11.24 0.54 -14.97
C MET A 75 -12.39 -0.40 -15.31
N ASN A 76 -13.37 -0.52 -14.42
CA ASN A 76 -14.58 -1.31 -14.65
C ASN A 76 -15.41 -0.76 -15.82
N LYS A 77 -15.48 0.57 -15.97
CA LYS A 77 -16.15 1.21 -17.12
C LYS A 77 -15.47 0.89 -18.46
N SER A 78 -14.17 0.59 -18.45
CA SER A 78 -13.39 0.20 -19.64
C SER A 78 -13.48 -1.29 -19.97
N ALA A 79 -14.34 -2.07 -19.29
CA ALA A 79 -14.54 -3.52 -19.50
C ALA A 79 -13.24 -4.35 -19.44
N LEU A 80 -12.25 -3.90 -18.65
CA LEU A 80 -10.99 -4.60 -18.50
C LEU A 80 -11.19 -5.93 -17.77
N THR A 81 -10.48 -6.96 -18.22
CA THR A 81 -10.48 -8.25 -17.53
C THR A 81 -9.91 -8.13 -16.11
N VAL A 82 -10.30 -9.05 -15.22
CA VAL A 82 -9.81 -9.09 -13.82
C VAL A 82 -8.27 -9.10 -13.77
N VAL A 83 -7.65 -9.82 -14.71
CA VAL A 83 -6.18 -9.93 -14.85
C VAL A 83 -5.56 -8.58 -15.21
N GLN A 84 -6.11 -7.88 -16.22
CA GLN A 84 -5.64 -6.53 -16.60
C GLN A 84 -5.82 -5.53 -15.46
N SER A 85 -6.93 -5.64 -14.73
CA SER A 85 -7.21 -4.77 -13.60
C SER A 85 -6.21 -4.97 -12.45
N ALA A 86 -5.95 -6.22 -12.09
CA ALA A 86 -4.95 -6.56 -11.07
C ALA A 86 -3.54 -6.12 -11.46
N THR A 87 -3.20 -6.22 -12.76
CA THR A 87 -1.87 -5.85 -13.28
C THR A 87 -1.64 -4.35 -13.19
N ILE A 88 -2.63 -3.53 -13.59
CA ILE A 88 -2.56 -2.07 -13.50
C ILE A 88 -2.48 -1.63 -12.03
N PHE A 89 -3.29 -2.22 -11.16
CA PHE A 89 -3.24 -1.95 -9.71
C PHE A 89 -1.85 -2.24 -9.12
N GLY A 90 -1.31 -3.42 -9.41
CA GLY A 90 0.04 -3.80 -8.97
C GLY A 90 1.12 -2.85 -9.49
N GLY A 91 0.99 -2.40 -10.74
CA GLY A 91 1.89 -1.42 -11.35
C GLY A 91 1.87 -0.06 -10.65
N VAL A 92 0.68 0.48 -10.36
CA VAL A 92 0.50 1.76 -9.65
C VAL A 92 1.13 1.70 -8.25
N VAL A 93 0.85 0.65 -7.48
CA VAL A 93 1.41 0.47 -6.14
C VAL A 93 2.94 0.39 -6.18
N LEU A 94 3.49 -0.36 -7.14
CA LEU A 94 4.93 -0.51 -7.28
C LEU A 94 5.60 0.82 -7.67
N ALA A 95 4.99 1.58 -8.57
CA ALA A 95 5.47 2.90 -8.95
C ALA A 95 5.44 3.89 -7.77
N ALA A 96 4.37 3.88 -6.96
CA ALA A 96 4.26 4.73 -5.78
C ALA A 96 5.36 4.43 -4.75
N ILE A 97 5.58 3.15 -4.43
CA ILE A 97 6.66 2.73 -3.51
C ILE A 97 8.04 3.10 -4.09
N MET A 98 8.25 2.89 -5.39
CA MET A 98 9.51 3.23 -6.05
C MET A 98 9.77 4.75 -6.03
N LEU A 99 8.76 5.58 -6.30
CA LEU A 99 8.87 7.04 -6.19
C LEU A 99 9.24 7.45 -4.76
N LEU A 100 8.55 6.92 -3.75
CA LEU A 100 8.87 7.18 -2.35
C LEU A 100 10.31 6.77 -2.00
N ALA A 101 10.77 5.61 -2.48
CA ALA A 101 12.14 5.16 -2.28
C ALA A 101 13.16 6.09 -2.95
N ILE A 102 12.91 6.52 -4.19
CA ILE A 102 13.77 7.46 -4.92
C ILE A 102 13.81 8.82 -4.21
N PHE A 103 12.66 9.37 -3.80
CA PHE A 103 12.59 10.62 -3.05
C PHE A 103 13.38 10.52 -1.74
N ARG A 104 13.29 9.39 -1.04
CA ARG A 104 14.02 9.16 0.21
C ARG A 104 15.52 9.02 0.00
N LEU A 105 15.95 8.35 -1.08
CA LEU A 105 17.38 8.23 -1.43
C LEU A 105 17.96 9.57 -1.91
N ARG A 106 17.17 10.37 -2.63
CA ARG A 106 17.59 11.69 -3.12
C ARG A 106 17.66 12.74 -2.01
N ASN A 107 16.88 12.56 -0.94
CA ASN A 107 16.88 13.44 0.23
C ASN A 107 17.72 12.92 1.41
N LYS A 108 18.59 11.90 1.20
CA LYS A 108 19.65 11.57 2.17
C LYS A 108 20.87 12.46 1.89
N PRO A 109 21.34 13.31 2.81
CA PRO A 109 22.73 13.73 2.78
C PRO A 109 23.61 12.48 2.97
N PHE A 110 24.53 12.26 2.05
CA PHE A 110 25.50 11.17 2.11
C PHE A 110 26.50 11.46 3.24
N GLY A 111 26.41 10.75 4.37
CA GLY A 111 27.52 10.58 5.32
C GLY A 111 27.37 11.12 6.76
N GLN A 112 26.60 10.45 7.64
CA GLN A 112 26.78 10.60 9.10
C GLN A 112 26.66 9.30 9.93
N ASP A 113 26.72 8.11 9.32
CA ASP A 113 26.65 6.84 10.06
C ASP A 113 28.03 6.26 10.42
N LEU A 114 29.11 7.06 10.37
CA LEU A 114 30.49 6.63 10.70
C LEU A 114 31.09 7.32 11.95
N VAL A 115 30.30 8.01 12.77
CA VAL A 115 30.77 8.58 14.05
C VAL A 115 29.67 8.53 15.12
N THR A 116 29.45 7.35 15.70
CA THR A 116 29.22 7.10 17.15
C THR A 116 29.32 5.61 17.42
#